data_AF-A0A6A7KI59-F1
#
_entry.id   AF-A0A6A7KI59-F1
#
_cell.length_a   1.000
_cell.length_b   1.000
_cell.length_c   1.000
_cell.angle_alpha   90.00
_cell.angle_beta   90.00
_cell.angle_gamma   90.00
#
_symmetry.space_group_name_H-M   'P 1'
#
loop_
_entity.id
_entity.type
_entity.pdbx_description
1 polymer ?
#
loop_
_entity_poly.entity_id
_entity_poly.type
_entity_poly.pdbx_seq_one_letter_code
_entity_poly.pdbx_strand_id
1 'polypeptide(L)'
;MRLPLPIPREPTSERDYLKKNLETNYRATIATIRQGTWIASYLWTAHGWRDILKPRGFSWQMFMKAVRANSLSFLKWIQGEKTWEECIKDLINIIEIMLKY
;
A
#
# COMPACT_ATOMS: atom_id res chain seq x y z
N MET A 1 12.14 -13.32 7.49
CA MET A 1 13.04 -12.19 7.79
C MET A 1 12.16 -11.00 8.10
N ARG A 2 12.39 -10.30 9.21
CA ARG A 2 11.63 -9.09 9.52
C ARG A 2 12.28 -7.89 8.83
N LEU A 3 11.56 -7.21 7.95
CA LEU A 3 12.09 -6.02 7.28
C LEU A 3 11.95 -4.79 8.19
N PRO A 4 12.97 -3.92 8.29
CA PRO A 4 12.89 -2.69 9.06
C PRO A 4 12.13 -1.59 8.29
N LEU A 5 10.97 -1.90 7.72
CA LEU A 5 10.15 -0.93 6.99
C LEU A 5 9.38 -0.07 8.00
N PRO A 6 9.52 1.26 7.95
CA PRO A 6 8.76 2.14 8.83
C PRO A 6 7.28 2.10 8.48
N ILE A 7 6.42 2.18 9.50
CA ILE A 7 5.00 2.46 9.32
C ILE A 7 4.86 3.97 9.27
N PRO A 8 4.61 4.56 8.09
CA PRO A 8 4.53 6.01 7.97
C PRO A 8 3.25 6.54 8.59
N ARG A 9 3.16 7.87 8.74
CA ARG A 9 1.89 8.52 9.10
C ARG A 9 0.81 8.17 8.07
N GLU A 10 -0.42 8.08 8.55
CA GLU A 10 -1.57 7.80 7.72
C GLU A 10 -1.78 8.93 6.69
N PRO A 11 -1.93 8.61 5.39
CA PRO A 11 -2.28 9.59 4.36
C PRO A 11 -3.79 9.86 4.41
N THR A 12 -4.23 10.64 5.40
CA THR A 12 -5.65 10.89 5.69
C THR A 12 -6.36 11.62 4.56
N SER A 13 -5.68 12.54 3.87
CA SER A 13 -6.25 13.28 2.73
C SER A 13 -6.62 12.34 1.59
N GLU A 14 -5.75 11.41 1.24
CA GLU A 14 -5.97 10.40 0.20
C GLU A 14 -7.08 9.42 0.62
N ARG A 15 -7.08 9.01 1.90
CA ARG A 15 -8.13 8.16 2.46
C ARG A 15 -9.50 8.81 2.29
N ASP A 16 -9.64 10.05 2.76
CA ASP A 16 -10.92 10.76 2.77
C ASP A 16 -11.40 11.09 1.35
N TYR A 17 -10.47 11.43 0.45
CA TYR A 17 -10.75 11.59 -0.98
C TYR A 17 -11.29 10.30 -1.61
N LEU A 18 -10.62 9.15 -1.38
CA LEU A 18 -11.06 7.88 -1.93
C LEU A 18 -12.38 7.42 -1.31
N LYS A 19 -12.56 7.62 0.00
CA LYS A 19 -13.79 7.30 0.72
C LYS A 19 -14.98 8.05 0.15
N LYS A 20 -14.86 9.37 -0.04
CA LYS A 20 -15.91 10.18 -0.67
C LYS A 20 -16.20 9.75 -2.11
N ASN A 21 -15.18 9.41 -2.89
CA ASN A 21 -15.38 9.00 -4.28
C ASN A 21 -15.99 7.60 -4.41
N LEU A 22 -15.88 6.72 -3.41
CA LEU A 22 -16.59 5.45 -3.42
C LEU A 22 -18.12 5.65 -3.45
N GLU A 23 -18.62 6.76 -2.91
CA GLU A 23 -20.06 7.10 -2.91
C GLU A 23 -20.55 7.64 -4.26
N THR A 24 -19.69 8.36 -4.99
CA THR A 24 -20.08 9.10 -6.20
C THR A 24 -19.59 8.47 -7.51
N ASN A 25 -18.48 7.72 -7.48
CA ASN A 25 -17.84 7.12 -8.65
C ASN A 25 -17.22 5.76 -8.32
N TYR A 26 -18.02 4.87 -7.73
CA TYR A 26 -17.59 3.58 -7.20
C TYR A 26 -16.66 2.78 -8.13
N ARG A 27 -17.06 2.58 -9.40
CA ARG A 27 -16.29 1.74 -10.34
C ARG A 27 -14.90 2.30 -10.63
N ALA A 28 -14.78 3.59 -10.90
CA ALA A 28 -13.50 4.22 -11.18
C ALA A 28 -12.61 4.28 -9.93
N THR A 29 -13.21 4.51 -8.76
CA THR A 29 -12.49 4.54 -7.48
C THR A 29 -11.95 3.17 -7.11
N ILE A 30 -12.73 2.10 -7.27
CA ILE A 30 -12.24 0.73 -7.07
C ILE A 30 -11.09 0.41 -8.01
N ALA A 31 -11.17 0.82 -9.29
CA ALA A 31 -10.06 0.65 -10.23
C ALA A 31 -8.79 1.39 -9.76
N THR A 32 -8.94 2.61 -9.25
CA THR A 32 -7.83 3.42 -8.70
C THR A 32 -7.20 2.75 -7.48
N ILE A 33 -8.02 2.28 -6.54
CA ILE A 33 -7.55 1.56 -5.34
C ILE A 33 -6.76 0.31 -5.75
N ARG A 34 -7.29 -0.47 -6.70
CA ARG A 34 -6.64 -1.68 -7.22
C ARG A 34 -5.36 -1.39 -7.99
N GLN A 35 -5.25 -0.27 -8.68
CA GLN A 35 -4.04 0.14 -9.38
C GLN A 35 -2.88 0.40 -8.40
N GLY A 36 -3.19 1.00 -7.24
CA GLY A 36 -2.29 1.17 -6.11
C GLY A 36 -1.18 2.22 -6.30
N THR A 37 -1.16 2.93 -7.42
CA THR A 37 -0.17 3.98 -7.72
C THR A 37 -0.22 5.14 -6.73
N TRP A 38 -1.43 5.50 -6.28
CA TRP A 38 -1.67 6.56 -5.30
C TRP A 38 -0.91 6.34 -3.97
N ILE A 39 -0.74 5.09 -3.54
CA ILE A 39 -0.02 4.76 -2.31
C ILE A 39 1.42 4.28 -2.55
N ALA A 40 1.67 3.65 -3.70
CA ALA A 40 2.99 3.09 -3.97
C ALA A 40 4.08 4.18 -3.95
N SER A 41 3.84 5.33 -4.58
CA SER A 41 4.81 6.43 -4.58
C SER A 41 5.04 7.02 -3.19
N TYR A 42 3.98 7.11 -2.39
CA TYR A 42 4.06 7.57 -0.99
C TYR A 42 4.98 6.68 -0.16
N LEU A 43 4.77 5.36 -0.21
CA LEU A 43 5.57 4.42 0.56
C LEU A 43 7.00 4.30 0.02
N TRP A 44 7.14 4.13 -1.30
CA TRP A 44 8.42 3.85 -1.94
C TRP A 44 9.38 5.02 -1.91
N THR A 45 8.91 6.20 -2.31
CA THR A 45 9.76 7.40 -2.45
C THR A 45 9.69 8.27 -1.21
N ALA A 46 8.49 8.69 -0.79
CA ALA A 46 8.36 9.68 0.29
C ALA A 46 8.75 9.11 1.67
N HIS A 47 8.59 7.80 1.88
CA HIS A 47 8.94 7.12 3.14
C HIS A 47 10.15 6.20 3.05
N GLY A 48 10.95 6.32 1.98
CA GLY A 48 12.26 5.69 1.87
C GLY A 48 12.25 4.16 1.79
N TRP A 49 11.09 3.51 1.56
CA TRP A 49 11.05 2.05 1.44
C TRP A 49 11.94 1.55 0.30
N ARG A 50 12.10 2.35 -0.76
CA ARG A 50 13.04 2.09 -1.86
C ARG A 50 14.45 1.75 -1.36
N ASP A 51 14.97 2.49 -0.39
CA ASP A 51 16.37 2.39 0.03
C ASP A 51 16.60 1.14 0.89
N ILE A 52 15.53 0.61 1.49
CA ILE A 52 15.54 -0.66 2.22
C ILE A 52 15.34 -1.83 1.25
N LEU A 53 14.43 -1.69 0.29
CA LEU A 53 13.99 -2.78 -0.58
C LEU A 53 14.95 -3.05 -1.73
N LYS A 54 15.48 -2.01 -2.38
CA LYS A 54 16.37 -2.17 -3.54
C LYS A 54 17.65 -2.96 -3.24
N PRO A 55 18.40 -2.72 -2.15
CA PRO A 55 19.60 -3.52 -1.84
C PRO A 55 19.32 -5.00 -1.60
N ARG A 56 18.06 -5.37 -1.36
CA ARG A 56 17.60 -6.75 -1.16
C ARG A 56 17.07 -7.39 -2.45
N GLY A 57 17.32 -6.76 -3.61
CA GLY A 57 16.85 -7.25 -4.91
C GLY A 57 15.37 -6.98 -5.19
N PHE A 58 14.66 -6.26 -4.31
CA PHE A 58 13.25 -6.00 -4.48
C PHE A 58 13.02 -4.77 -5.36
N SER A 59 12.60 -4.99 -6.60
CA SER A 59 12.43 -3.93 -7.60
C SER A 59 11.13 -3.15 -7.41
N TRP A 60 11.04 -1.99 -8.08
CA TRP A 60 9.79 -1.22 -8.16
C TRP A 60 8.63 -2.04 -8.73
N GLN A 61 8.89 -2.91 -9.71
CA GLN A 61 7.88 -3.77 -10.32
C GLN A 61 7.33 -4.81 -9.33
N MET A 62 8.22 -5.40 -8.52
CA MET A 62 7.83 -6.31 -7.44
C MET A 62 7.02 -5.57 -6.37
N PHE A 63 7.42 -4.35 -6.03
CA PHE A 63 6.69 -3.52 -5.09
C PHE A 63 5.28 -3.17 -5.57
N MET A 64 5.14 -2.76 -6.83
CA MET A 64 3.81 -2.54 -7.42
C MET A 64 2.96 -3.82 -7.39
N LYS A 65 3.56 -5.00 -7.62
CA LYS A 65 2.85 -6.29 -7.50
C LYS A 65 2.37 -6.53 -6.06
N ALA A 66 3.21 -6.28 -5.06
CA ALA A 66 2.84 -6.39 -3.65
C ALA A 66 1.70 -5.43 -3.26
N VAL A 67 1.78 -4.16 -3.68
CA VAL A 67 0.75 -3.15 -3.42
C VAL A 67 -0.60 -3.57 -4.03
N ARG A 68 -0.60 -4.05 -5.28
CA ARG A 68 -1.82 -4.55 -5.93
C ARG A 68 -2.39 -5.78 -5.24
N ALA A 69 -1.54 -6.69 -4.77
CA ALA A 69 -1.96 -7.84 -3.97
C ALA A 69 -2.59 -7.40 -2.63
N ASN A 70 -2.15 -6.28 -2.06
CA ASN A 70 -2.73 -5.70 -0.84
C ASN A 70 -3.96 -4.82 -1.07
N SER A 71 -4.48 -4.72 -2.30
CA SER A 71 -5.57 -3.77 -2.66
C SER A 71 -6.84 -3.93 -1.83
N LEU A 72 -7.20 -5.16 -1.45
CA LEU A 72 -8.36 -5.40 -0.57
C LEU A 72 -8.13 -4.85 0.85
N SER A 73 -6.91 -4.95 1.38
CA SER A 73 -6.58 -4.40 2.69
C SER A 73 -6.65 -2.86 2.67
N PHE A 74 -6.17 -2.23 1.59
CA PHE A 74 -6.33 -0.79 1.40
C PHE A 74 -7.79 -0.37 1.32
N LEU A 75 -8.65 -1.13 0.62
CA LEU A 75 -10.08 -0.85 0.56
C LEU A 75 -10.72 -0.88 1.94
N LYS A 76 -10.44 -1.91 2.74
CA LYS A 76 -10.94 -2.02 4.13
C LYS A 76 -10.48 -0.86 5.00
N TRP A 77 -9.22 -0.43 4.84
CA TRP A 77 -8.71 0.75 5.53
C TRP A 77 -9.45 2.03 5.12
N ILE A 78 -9.67 2.25 3.82
CA ILE A 78 -10.43 3.41 3.31
C ILE A 78 -11.86 3.43 3.86
N GLN A 79 -12.48 2.26 4.00
CA GLN A 79 -13.84 2.13 4.55
C GLN A 79 -13.90 2.27 6.07
N GLY A 80 -12.75 2.21 6.77
CA GLY A 80 -12.67 2.25 8.22
C GLY A 80 -12.87 0.90 8.91
N GLU A 81 -12.89 -0.20 8.15
CA GLU A 81 -12.96 -1.57 8.66
C GLU A 81 -11.60 -2.08 9.17
N LYS A 82 -10.52 -1.38 8.84
CA LYS A 82 -9.15 -1.74 9.19
C LYS A 82 -8.32 -0.50 9.51
N THR A 83 -7.41 -0.59 10.49
CA THR A 83 -6.51 0.54 10.80
C THR A 83 -5.40 0.67 9.76
N TRP A 84 -4.81 1.86 9.67
CA TRP A 84 -3.66 2.12 8.81
C TRP A 84 -2.48 1.20 9.16
N GLU A 85 -2.20 1.01 10.45
CA GLU A 85 -1.10 0.19 10.93
C GLU A 85 -1.25 -1.27 10.50
N GLU A 86 -2.44 -1.85 10.64
CA GLU A 86 -2.70 -3.22 10.20
C GLU A 86 -2.62 -3.35 8.68
N CYS A 87 -3.08 -2.34 7.92
CA CYS A 87 -2.99 -2.34 6.46
C CYS A 87 -1.54 -2.34 5.97
N ILE A 88 -0.68 -1.55 6.61
CA ILE A 88 0.76 -1.52 6.31
C ILE A 88 1.44 -2.82 6.73
N LYS A 89 1.08 -3.39 7.88
CA LYS A 89 1.59 -4.70 8.31
C LYS A 89 1.27 -5.81 7.30
N ASP A 90 0.05 -5.84 6.74
CA ASP A 90 -0.29 -6.78 5.67
C ASP A 90 0.62 -6.62 4.45
N LEU A 91 0.86 -5.38 4.01
CA LEU A 91 1.73 -5.11 2.87
C LEU A 91 3.17 -5.57 3.14
N ILE A 92 3.70 -5.27 4.34
CA ILE A 92 5.03 -5.72 4.76
C ILE A 92 5.10 -7.25 4.71
N ASN A 93 4.09 -7.95 5.22
CA ASN A 93 4.04 -9.42 5.18
C ASN A 93 4.05 -9.95 3.74
N ILE A 94 3.30 -9.33 2.82
CA ILE A 94 3.31 -9.70 1.39
C ILE A 94 4.71 -9.53 0.80
N ILE A 95 5.39 -8.42 1.09
CA ILE A 95 6.75 -8.15 0.61
C ILE A 95 7.74 -9.18 1.17
N GLU A 96 7.64 -9.50 2.47
CA GLU A 96 8.48 -10.52 3.10
C GLU A 96 8.28 -11.91 2.51
N ILE A 97 7.05 -12.27 2.15
CA ILE A 97 6.75 -13.52 1.43
C ILE A 97 7.43 -13.49 0.06
N MET A 98 7.25 -12.41 -0.70
CA MET A 98 7.82 -12.27 -2.05
C MET A 98 9.35 -12.23 -2.08
N LEU A 99 10.03 -11.94 -0.97
CA LEU A 99 11.49 -11.97 -0.86
C LEU A 99 12.06 -13.33 -0.46
N LYS A 100 11.22 -14.23 0.05
CA LYS A 100 11.63 -15.61 0.41
C LYS A 100 11.66 -16.55 -0.78
N TYR A 101 11.02 -16.17 -1.89
CA TYR A 101 10.93 -16.91 -3.14
C TYR A 101 11.68 -16.16 -4.24
#